data_AF-A0A7W0TL99-F1
#
_entry.id   AF-A0A7W0TL99-F1
#
_cell.length_a   1.000
_cell.length_b   1.000
_cell.length_c   1.000
_cell.angle_alpha   90.00
_cell.angle_beta   90.00
_cell.angle_gamma   90.00
#
_symmetry.space_group_name_H-M   'P 1'
#
loop_
_entity.id
_entity.type
_entity.pdbx_description
1 polymer ?
#
loop_
_entity_poly.entity_id
_entity_poly.type
_entity_poly.pdbx_seq_one_letter_code
_entity_poly.pdbx_strand_id
1 'polypeptide(L)'
;MGPRADGHLEPTGVRATTRGGEHRVDERGSNQPKFLDEGLTFDDVLLVPAASEVLPNSVDTSTRLSRKLRLAIPLVSSAMDTVTESRMAIAMARHGGVGILHRNLSAEDQANQVDVVKRSEAGMVSHPITCAPADTVAAVDRLCGQYRISGAPVVDPDGVLLGIVTNRDMRFETDPTRRVSEIMTRMPLVTAPYDVKPDEALALLRQHKIEKLPLVDKAGRLRGLITVKDFVKSDEYPSATKDDSGRLV
;
A
#
# COMPACT_ATOMS: atom_id res chain seq x y z
N MET A 1 -58.64 0.65 -13.98
CA MET A 1 -59.51 1.35 -13.00
C MET A 1 -60.29 0.26 -12.27
N GLY A 2 -59.94 0.01 -11.01
CA GLY A 2 -60.46 -1.04 -10.13
C GLY A 2 -59.82 -0.86 -8.75
N PRO A 3 -60.55 -1.05 -7.64
CA PRO A 3 -60.37 -0.27 -6.43
C PRO A 3 -59.18 -0.73 -5.58
N ARG A 4 -58.53 0.25 -4.94
CA ARG A 4 -57.52 0.07 -3.89
C ARG A 4 -58.20 -0.35 -2.60
N ALA A 5 -57.74 -1.44 -2.00
CA ALA A 5 -58.03 -1.80 -0.62
C ALA A 5 -56.76 -1.61 0.20
N ASP A 6 -56.75 -0.55 1.01
CA ASP A 6 -55.74 -0.31 2.02
C ASP A 6 -55.96 -1.32 3.16
N GLY A 7 -54.98 -2.19 3.37
CA GLY A 7 -54.98 -3.20 4.43
C GLY A 7 -53.62 -3.26 5.08
N HIS A 8 -53.44 -2.46 6.14
CA HIS A 8 -52.33 -2.62 7.09
C HIS A 8 -52.40 -4.04 7.68
N LEU A 9 -51.40 -4.87 7.35
CA LEU A 9 -51.18 -6.17 7.98
C LEU A 9 -50.33 -5.96 9.23
N GLU A 10 -50.97 -6.10 10.39
CA GLU A 10 -50.28 -6.17 11.68
C GLU A 10 -49.43 -7.45 11.77
N PRO A 11 -48.25 -7.41 12.40
CA PRO A 11 -47.44 -8.60 12.61
C PRO A 11 -48.04 -9.46 13.72
N THR A 12 -48.57 -10.63 13.33
CA THR A 12 -49.08 -11.67 14.22
C THR A 12 -47.94 -12.20 15.10
N GLY A 13 -48.01 -11.95 16.41
CA GLY A 13 -47.02 -12.39 17.39
C GLY A 13 -46.94 -13.91 17.53
N VAL A 14 -45.73 -14.44 17.49
CA VAL A 14 -45.42 -15.83 17.85
C VAL A 14 -45.33 -15.93 19.38
N ARG A 15 -46.26 -16.67 20.01
CA ARG A 15 -46.20 -16.99 21.44
C ARG A 15 -45.27 -18.16 21.68
N ALA A 16 -44.15 -17.94 22.38
CA ALA A 16 -43.37 -18.99 23.02
C ALA A 16 -43.84 -19.18 24.47
N THR A 17 -44.29 -20.38 24.83
CA THR A 17 -44.68 -20.75 26.19
C THR A 17 -43.46 -21.24 26.97
N THR A 18 -43.03 -20.49 28.00
CA THR A 18 -42.02 -20.93 28.97
C THR A 18 -42.67 -21.56 30.21
N ARG A 19 -42.17 -22.73 30.61
CA ARG A 19 -42.58 -23.46 31.83
C ARG A 19 -42.11 -22.71 33.08
N GLY A 20 -42.98 -22.72 34.09
CA GLY A 20 -42.88 -21.91 35.30
C GLY A 20 -41.66 -22.14 36.18
N GLY A 21 -41.27 -21.05 36.82
CA GLY A 21 -40.45 -20.97 38.02
C GLY A 21 -40.78 -19.64 38.70
N GLU A 22 -41.38 -19.69 39.89
CA GLU A 22 -41.76 -18.50 40.65
C GLU A 22 -40.51 -17.72 41.09
N HIS A 23 -40.27 -16.56 40.49
CA HIS A 23 -39.25 -15.62 40.94
C HIS A 23 -39.85 -14.64 41.95
N ARG A 24 -39.39 -14.72 43.20
CA ARG A 24 -39.61 -13.69 44.23
C ARG A 24 -39.03 -12.36 43.74
N VAL A 25 -39.84 -11.31 43.79
CA VAL A 25 -39.48 -9.94 43.39
C VAL A 25 -38.59 -9.32 44.46
N ASP A 26 -37.35 -8.97 44.10
CA ASP A 26 -36.45 -8.15 44.90
C ASP A 26 -36.74 -6.67 44.61
N GLU A 27 -37.22 -5.93 45.61
CA GLU A 27 -37.71 -4.54 45.50
C GLU A 27 -36.60 -3.47 45.49
N ARG A 28 -35.35 -3.79 45.13
CA ARG A 28 -34.28 -2.78 45.05
C ARG A 28 -33.38 -2.96 43.84
N GLY A 29 -33.71 -2.29 42.73
CA GLY A 29 -32.76 -2.10 41.63
C GLY A 29 -33.41 -1.66 40.32
N SER A 30 -33.11 -0.44 39.88
CA SER A 30 -33.31 0.12 38.53
C SER A 30 -34.40 -0.52 37.65
N ASN A 31 -35.53 0.16 37.47
CA ASN A 31 -36.64 -0.25 36.59
C ASN A 31 -36.32 -0.13 35.07
N GLN A 32 -35.11 -0.51 34.66
CA GLN A 32 -34.74 -0.65 33.25
C GLN A 32 -34.62 -2.14 32.92
N PRO A 33 -35.18 -2.62 31.80
CA PRO A 33 -35.00 -4.01 31.39
C PRO A 33 -33.51 -4.32 31.27
N LYS A 34 -33.04 -5.34 32.00
CA LYS A 34 -31.62 -5.77 32.05
C LYS A 34 -31.07 -6.25 30.70
N PHE A 35 -31.94 -6.55 29.75
CA PHE A 35 -31.58 -7.05 28.44
C PHE A 35 -32.14 -6.08 27.40
N LEU A 36 -31.23 -5.49 26.63
CA LEU A 36 -31.53 -4.66 25.46
C LEU A 36 -31.98 -5.54 24.28
N ASP A 37 -32.38 -4.86 23.21
CA ASP A 37 -32.87 -5.39 21.93
C ASP A 37 -32.09 -6.61 21.39
N GLU A 38 -32.80 -7.40 20.58
CA GLU A 38 -32.28 -8.60 19.92
C GLU A 38 -31.12 -8.26 18.96
N GLY A 39 -30.02 -9.01 19.06
CA GLY A 39 -28.85 -8.89 18.20
C GLY A 39 -28.73 -10.09 17.27
N LEU A 40 -28.49 -9.84 15.99
CA LEU A 40 -28.31 -10.86 14.96
C LEU A 40 -26.84 -10.95 14.53
N THR A 41 -26.37 -12.15 14.19
CA THR A 41 -25.07 -12.42 13.55
C THR A 41 -25.24 -12.85 12.08
N PHE A 42 -24.14 -13.10 11.38
CA PHE A 42 -24.14 -13.47 9.96
C PHE A 42 -24.96 -14.73 9.65
N ASP A 43 -24.88 -15.74 10.52
CA ASP A 43 -25.56 -17.03 10.32
C ASP A 43 -27.07 -16.99 10.61
N ASP A 44 -27.55 -15.90 11.21
CA ASP A 44 -28.98 -15.73 11.53
C ASP A 44 -29.80 -15.22 10.32
N VAL A 45 -29.13 -14.77 9.25
CA VAL A 45 -29.78 -14.08 8.12
C VAL A 45 -29.27 -14.57 6.76
N LEU A 46 -30.11 -14.43 5.74
CA LEU A 46 -29.76 -14.67 4.34
C LEU A 46 -30.22 -13.49 3.48
N LEU A 47 -29.48 -13.20 2.41
CA LEU A 47 -29.89 -12.21 1.42
C LEU A 47 -30.96 -12.81 0.49
N VAL A 48 -32.08 -12.12 0.35
CA VAL A 48 -33.14 -12.52 -0.59
C VAL A 48 -32.74 -12.08 -2.01
N PRO A 49 -32.66 -13.02 -2.98
CA PRO A 49 -32.34 -12.66 -4.36
C PRO A 49 -33.39 -11.72 -4.98
N ALA A 50 -32.94 -10.79 -5.82
CA ALA A 50 -33.81 -9.88 -6.58
C ALA A 50 -33.42 -9.90 -8.07
N ALA A 51 -34.33 -9.41 -8.93
CA ALA A 51 -34.04 -9.27 -10.35
C ALA A 51 -32.87 -8.29 -10.56
N SER A 52 -31.90 -8.65 -11.40
CA SER A 52 -30.73 -7.85 -11.74
C SER A 52 -30.45 -7.95 -13.23
N GLU A 53 -30.16 -6.81 -13.85
CA GLU A 53 -29.65 -6.71 -15.22
C GLU A 53 -28.12 -6.55 -15.25
N VAL A 54 -27.48 -6.47 -14.08
CA VAL A 54 -26.03 -6.30 -13.93
C VAL A 54 -25.35 -7.67 -13.92
N LEU A 55 -24.31 -7.80 -14.74
CA LEU A 55 -23.45 -8.99 -14.74
C LEU A 55 -22.47 -8.93 -13.57
N PRO A 56 -22.15 -10.06 -12.89
CA PRO A 56 -21.26 -10.06 -11.73
C PRO A 56 -19.88 -9.42 -11.97
N ASN A 57 -19.33 -9.53 -13.17
CA ASN A 57 -18.03 -8.96 -13.54
C ASN A 57 -18.07 -7.46 -13.84
N SER A 58 -19.26 -6.85 -13.96
CA SER A 58 -19.41 -5.41 -14.18
C SER A 58 -19.82 -4.66 -12.91
N VAL A 59 -19.86 -5.33 -11.75
CA VAL A 59 -20.17 -4.70 -10.46
C VAL A 59 -18.96 -3.94 -9.93
N ASP A 60 -19.15 -2.67 -9.57
CA ASP A 60 -18.15 -1.87 -8.85
C ASP A 60 -18.21 -2.20 -7.35
N THR A 61 -17.12 -2.74 -6.81
CA THR A 61 -16.98 -3.09 -5.39
C THR A 61 -16.19 -2.06 -4.59
N SER A 62 -15.83 -0.93 -5.22
CA SER A 62 -15.04 0.10 -4.58
C SER A 62 -15.76 0.74 -3.40
N THR A 63 -15.00 1.11 -2.38
CA THR A 63 -15.54 1.68 -1.14
C THR A 63 -14.62 2.74 -0.56
N ARG A 64 -15.10 3.49 0.43
CA ARG A 64 -14.30 4.47 1.16
C ARG A 64 -13.98 3.96 2.56
N LEU A 65 -12.70 3.78 2.86
CA LEU A 65 -12.25 3.48 4.23
C LEU A 65 -12.20 4.74 5.09
N SER A 66 -11.87 5.89 4.49
CA SER A 66 -11.85 7.18 5.17
C SER A 66 -12.31 8.30 4.24
N ARG A 67 -12.38 9.53 4.75
CA ARG A 67 -12.74 10.72 3.94
C ARG A 67 -11.81 10.91 2.72
N LYS A 68 -10.56 10.46 2.82
CA LYS A 68 -9.52 10.65 1.78
C LYS A 68 -9.10 9.35 1.09
N LEU A 69 -9.46 8.19 1.64
CA LEU A 69 -8.97 6.89 1.15
C LEU A 69 -10.12 6.08 0.55
N ARG A 70 -10.03 5.84 -0.77
CA ARG A 70 -10.91 4.94 -1.52
C ARG A 70 -10.13 3.66 -1.84
N LEU A 71 -10.79 2.51 -1.66
CA LEU A 71 -10.28 1.19 -2.00
C LEU A 71 -11.01 0.69 -3.26
N ALA A 72 -10.32 -0.04 -4.12
CA ALA A 72 -10.96 -0.69 -5.27
C ALA A 72 -11.73 -1.95 -4.84
N ILE A 73 -11.32 -2.60 -3.75
CA ILE A 73 -12.04 -3.71 -3.11
C ILE A 73 -12.26 -3.42 -1.61
N PRO A 74 -13.36 -3.89 -1.00
CA PRO A 74 -13.70 -3.57 0.38
C PRO A 74 -12.98 -4.48 1.39
N LEU A 75 -11.68 -4.71 1.20
CA LEU A 75 -10.86 -5.60 2.05
C LEU A 75 -9.74 -4.84 2.75
N VAL A 76 -9.62 -5.09 4.05
CA VAL A 76 -8.57 -4.56 4.94
C VAL A 76 -7.95 -5.72 5.70
N SER A 77 -6.62 -5.84 5.71
CA SER A 77 -5.97 -6.88 6.51
C SER A 77 -5.86 -6.46 7.98
N SER A 78 -6.04 -7.42 8.88
CA SER A 78 -6.03 -7.19 10.33
C SER A 78 -4.67 -6.72 10.83
N ALA A 79 -4.67 -5.84 11.82
CA ALA A 79 -3.47 -5.28 12.46
C ALA A 79 -2.84 -6.23 13.48
N MET A 80 -2.54 -7.46 13.05
CA MET A 80 -1.98 -8.55 13.88
C MET A 80 -0.60 -8.96 13.37
N ASP A 81 0.30 -9.32 14.29
CA ASP A 81 1.68 -9.73 13.99
C ASP A 81 1.75 -10.98 13.10
N THR A 82 0.82 -11.91 13.28
CA THR A 82 0.68 -13.10 12.46
C THR A 82 0.07 -12.85 11.08
N VAL A 83 -0.41 -11.63 10.80
CA VAL A 83 -1.17 -11.32 9.58
C VAL A 83 -0.46 -10.26 8.73
N THR A 84 -0.18 -9.09 9.30
CA THR A 84 0.16 -7.90 8.49
C THR A 84 1.47 -7.24 8.90
N GLU A 85 2.53 -7.62 8.18
CA GLU A 85 3.76 -6.83 8.02
C GLU A 85 3.84 -6.25 6.60
N SER A 86 4.96 -5.58 6.24
CA SER A 86 5.15 -4.92 4.94
C SER A 86 4.75 -5.77 3.74
N ARG A 87 5.13 -7.06 3.72
CA ARG A 87 4.81 -7.96 2.61
C ARG A 87 3.31 -8.12 2.37
N MET A 88 2.53 -8.27 3.44
CA MET A 88 1.07 -8.39 3.34
C MET A 88 0.45 -7.03 2.96
N ALA A 89 0.91 -5.94 3.57
CA ALA A 89 0.42 -4.60 3.24
C ALA A 89 0.62 -4.25 1.76
N ILE A 90 1.81 -4.56 1.20
CA ILE A 90 2.11 -4.40 -0.23
C ILE A 90 1.15 -5.21 -1.10
N ALA A 91 0.90 -6.48 -0.74
CA ALA A 91 0.01 -7.35 -1.50
C ALA A 91 -1.45 -6.85 -1.47
N MET A 92 -1.94 -6.45 -0.29
CA MET A 92 -3.28 -5.89 -0.13
C MET A 92 -3.45 -4.62 -0.95
N ALA A 93 -2.50 -3.69 -0.85
CA ALA A 93 -2.55 -2.44 -1.60
C ALA A 93 -2.52 -2.69 -3.12
N ARG A 94 -1.70 -3.60 -3.62
CA ARG A 94 -1.65 -3.99 -5.05
C ARG A 94 -2.97 -4.52 -5.59
N HIS A 95 -3.69 -5.31 -4.79
CA HIS A 95 -4.99 -5.85 -5.19
C HIS A 95 -6.16 -4.90 -4.92
N GLY A 96 -5.88 -3.67 -4.48
CA GLY A 96 -6.90 -2.62 -4.31
C GLY A 96 -7.55 -2.57 -2.93
N GLY A 97 -7.03 -3.33 -1.97
CA GLY A 97 -7.35 -3.22 -0.55
C GLY A 97 -6.35 -2.31 0.17
N VAL A 98 -6.17 -2.53 1.47
CA VAL A 98 -5.13 -1.89 2.29
C VAL A 98 -4.71 -2.82 3.43
N GLY A 99 -3.45 -2.75 3.84
CA GLY A 99 -2.97 -3.47 5.01
C GLY A 99 -2.65 -2.55 6.18
N ILE A 100 -3.09 -2.94 7.38
CA ILE A 100 -2.77 -2.21 8.61
C ILE A 100 -1.65 -2.94 9.35
N LEU A 101 -0.50 -2.29 9.49
CA LEU A 101 0.63 -2.86 10.22
C LEU A 101 0.29 -3.01 11.71
N HIS A 102 0.64 -4.15 12.29
CA HIS A 102 0.49 -4.41 13.72
C HIS A 102 1.42 -3.52 14.56
N ARG A 103 1.15 -3.43 15.86
CA ARG A 103 1.91 -2.59 16.82
C ARG A 103 2.85 -3.39 17.74
N ASN A 104 3.05 -4.67 17.47
CA ASN A 104 3.95 -5.54 18.25
C ASN A 104 5.41 -5.39 17.76
N LEU A 105 5.86 -4.16 17.59
CA LEU A 105 7.17 -3.75 17.10
C LEU A 105 7.60 -2.49 17.84
N SER A 106 8.90 -2.17 17.80
CA SER A 106 9.34 -0.83 18.18
C SER A 106 8.76 0.21 17.21
N ALA A 107 8.68 1.48 17.64
CA ALA A 107 8.22 2.56 16.77
C ALA A 107 9.12 2.73 15.53
N GLU A 108 10.43 2.50 15.69
CA GLU A 108 11.41 2.55 14.61
C GLU A 108 11.21 1.41 13.60
N ASP A 109 11.02 0.18 14.09
CA ASP A 109 10.77 -0.97 13.21
C ASP A 109 9.45 -0.85 12.45
N GLN A 110 8.40 -0.35 13.12
CA GLN A 110 7.12 -0.10 12.45
C GLN A 110 7.27 0.99 11.38
N ALA A 111 8.02 2.06 11.64
CA ALA A 111 8.31 3.09 10.65
C ALA A 111 9.09 2.52 9.46
N ASN A 112 10.08 1.65 9.70
CA ASN A 112 10.82 0.95 8.64
C ASN A 112 9.89 0.08 7.78
N GLN A 113 8.93 -0.63 8.40
CA GLN A 113 7.93 -1.40 7.66
C GLN A 113 7.04 -0.50 6.78
N VAL A 114 6.60 0.66 7.29
CA VAL A 114 5.87 1.66 6.49
C VAL A 114 6.72 2.12 5.31
N ASP A 115 7.97 2.48 5.55
CA ASP A 115 8.88 2.96 4.50
C ASP A 115 9.07 1.93 3.38
N VAL A 116 9.18 0.64 3.73
CA VAL A 116 9.24 -0.45 2.74
C VAL A 116 7.96 -0.50 1.90
N VAL A 117 6.77 -0.39 2.51
CA VAL A 117 5.49 -0.37 1.76
C VAL A 117 5.44 0.83 0.83
N LYS A 118 5.68 2.05 1.34
CA LYS A 118 5.58 3.30 0.58
C LYS A 118 6.58 3.37 -0.58
N ARG A 119 7.72 2.67 -0.50
CA ARG A 119 8.75 2.61 -1.55
C ARG A 119 8.59 1.43 -2.51
N SER A 120 7.68 0.50 -2.25
CA SER A 120 7.54 -0.74 -3.05
C SER A 120 7.00 -0.50 -4.46
N GLU A 121 6.18 0.53 -4.61
CA GLU A 121 5.76 1.09 -5.90
C GLU A 121 5.67 2.60 -5.74
N ALA A 122 6.60 3.31 -6.36
CA ALA A 122 6.51 4.75 -6.50
C ALA A 122 6.88 5.04 -7.94
N GLY A 123 5.94 5.57 -8.74
CA GLY A 123 6.24 6.00 -10.11
C GLY A 123 7.43 6.96 -10.18
N MET A 124 7.69 7.68 -9.08
CA MET A 124 8.87 8.50 -8.84
C MET A 124 9.26 8.43 -7.35
N VAL A 125 10.51 8.07 -7.05
CA VAL A 125 11.04 8.08 -5.69
C VAL A 125 11.55 9.48 -5.34
N SER A 126 10.76 10.27 -4.61
CA SER A 126 11.19 11.53 -3.99
C SER A 126 12.08 11.21 -2.79
N HIS A 127 13.38 11.52 -2.86
CA HIS A 127 14.44 11.08 -1.93
C HIS A 127 14.86 9.60 -2.09
N PRO A 128 15.58 9.28 -3.18
CA PRO A 128 16.18 7.97 -3.34
C PRO A 128 17.24 7.72 -2.26
N ILE A 129 17.43 6.45 -1.92
CA ILE A 129 18.57 6.04 -1.10
C ILE A 129 19.83 6.25 -1.92
N THR A 130 20.78 7.00 -1.36
CA THR A 130 22.05 7.35 -2.00
C THR A 130 23.23 6.76 -1.25
N CYS A 131 24.38 6.68 -1.91
CA CYS A 131 25.66 6.36 -1.29
C CYS A 131 26.70 7.44 -1.61
N ALA A 132 27.76 7.48 -0.80
CA ALA A 132 28.90 8.35 -1.00
C ALA A 132 29.96 7.66 -1.89
N PRO A 133 30.77 8.43 -2.63
CA PRO A 133 31.86 7.86 -3.44
C PRO A 133 32.90 7.08 -2.60
N ALA A 134 33.04 7.43 -1.32
CA ALA A 134 33.97 6.79 -0.39
C ALA A 134 33.40 5.51 0.26
N ASP A 135 32.10 5.23 0.11
CA ASP A 135 31.49 4.03 0.66
C ASP A 135 32.09 2.78 0.02
N THR A 136 32.11 1.67 0.76
CA THR A 136 32.58 0.39 0.25
C THR A 136 31.46 -0.36 -0.48
N VAL A 137 31.84 -1.23 -1.43
CA VAL A 137 30.89 -2.11 -2.13
C VAL A 137 30.02 -2.89 -1.15
N ALA A 138 30.59 -3.45 -0.09
CA ALA A 138 29.82 -4.19 0.92
C ALA A 138 28.81 -3.32 1.70
N ALA A 139 29.11 -2.04 1.95
CA ALA A 139 28.16 -1.15 2.61
C ALA A 139 26.96 -0.88 1.71
N VAL A 140 27.20 -0.60 0.42
CA VAL A 140 26.14 -0.36 -0.56
C VAL A 140 25.33 -1.62 -0.85
N ASP A 141 25.96 -2.80 -0.90
CA ASP A 141 25.25 -4.06 -1.10
C ASP A 141 24.29 -4.37 0.05
N ARG A 142 24.73 -4.19 1.31
CA ARG A 142 23.84 -4.29 2.47
C ARG A 142 22.68 -3.30 2.41
N LEU A 143 22.96 -2.05 2.03
CA LEU A 143 21.95 -1.01 1.86
C LEU A 143 20.92 -1.42 0.79
N CYS A 144 21.39 -1.94 -0.34
CA CYS A 144 20.56 -2.44 -1.42
C CYS A 144 19.69 -3.62 -0.97
N GLY A 145 20.25 -4.57 -0.21
CA GLY A 145 19.54 -5.70 0.36
C GLY A 145 18.45 -5.29 1.35
N GLN A 146 18.76 -4.37 2.27
CA GLN A 146 17.83 -3.85 3.27
C GLN A 146 16.60 -3.19 2.63
N TYR A 147 16.83 -2.32 1.64
CA TYR A 147 15.74 -1.58 0.98
C TYR A 147 15.18 -2.29 -0.27
N ARG A 148 15.66 -3.50 -0.58
CA ARG A 148 15.30 -4.28 -1.78
C ARG A 148 15.44 -3.51 -3.09
N ILE A 149 16.45 -2.64 -3.19
CA ILE A 149 16.77 -1.88 -4.41
C ILE A 149 17.96 -2.52 -5.14
N SER A 150 18.03 -2.34 -6.46
CA SER A 150 19.08 -2.95 -7.30
C SER A 150 20.26 -2.02 -7.58
N GLY A 151 20.48 -1.02 -6.73
CA GLY A 151 21.48 0.03 -6.92
C GLY A 151 21.06 1.36 -6.33
N ALA A 152 22.02 2.26 -6.18
CA ALA A 152 21.85 3.57 -5.57
C ALA A 152 22.58 4.65 -6.40
N PRO A 153 22.01 5.86 -6.52
CA PRO A 153 22.74 7.03 -7.01
C PRO A 153 23.89 7.39 -6.06
N VAL A 154 25.01 7.81 -6.64
CA VAL A 154 26.19 8.26 -5.90
C VAL A 154 26.21 9.78 -5.88
N VAL A 155 26.25 10.37 -4.69
CA VAL A 155 26.20 11.82 -4.51
C VAL A 155 27.39 12.33 -3.68
N ASP A 156 27.75 13.59 -3.88
CA ASP A 156 28.70 14.29 -3.02
C ASP A 156 28.04 14.79 -1.72
N PRO A 157 28.80 15.37 -0.76
CA PRO A 157 28.23 15.93 0.47
C PRO A 157 27.20 17.05 0.25
N ASP A 158 27.24 17.75 -0.89
CA ASP A 158 26.30 18.81 -1.26
C ASP A 158 25.06 18.28 -2.01
N GLY A 159 24.96 16.96 -2.20
CA GLY A 159 23.87 16.27 -2.87
C GLY A 159 23.94 16.29 -4.40
N VAL A 160 25.06 16.71 -4.98
CA VAL A 160 25.29 16.70 -6.42
C VAL A 160 25.47 15.27 -6.91
N LEU A 161 24.79 14.92 -8.00
CA LEU A 161 24.86 13.59 -8.60
C LEU A 161 26.22 13.37 -9.28
N LEU A 162 27.01 12.43 -8.76
CA LEU A 162 28.33 12.06 -9.30
C LEU A 162 28.27 10.85 -10.25
N GLY A 163 27.29 9.97 -10.04
CA GLY A 163 27.16 8.73 -10.78
C GLY A 163 26.06 7.82 -10.25
N ILE A 164 26.05 6.58 -10.70
CA ILE A 164 25.16 5.54 -10.21
C ILE A 164 25.92 4.22 -10.09
N VAL A 165 25.64 3.47 -9.02
CA VAL A 165 26.13 2.10 -8.84
C VAL A 165 24.95 1.14 -8.83
N THR A 166 25.06 0.05 -9.58
CA THR A 166 24.00 -0.94 -9.75
C THR A 166 24.45 -2.31 -9.28
N ASN A 167 23.49 -3.21 -9.08
CA ASN A 167 23.76 -4.61 -8.78
C ASN A 167 24.65 -5.26 -9.84
N ARG A 168 24.59 -4.80 -11.11
CA ARG A 168 25.48 -5.31 -12.16
C ARG A 168 26.94 -4.93 -11.88
N ASP A 169 27.18 -3.70 -11.42
CA ASP A 169 28.53 -3.20 -11.14
C ASP A 169 29.12 -3.91 -9.91
N MET A 170 28.31 -4.18 -8.89
CA MET A 170 28.76 -4.84 -7.65
C MET A 170 28.91 -6.36 -7.79
N ARG A 171 28.09 -7.03 -8.61
CA ARG A 171 28.04 -8.50 -8.68
C ARG A 171 29.32 -9.14 -9.24
N PHE A 172 30.11 -8.39 -9.99
CA PHE A 172 31.38 -8.87 -10.55
C PHE A 172 32.58 -8.53 -9.66
N GLU A 173 32.35 -7.85 -8.54
CA GLU A 173 33.41 -7.45 -7.63
C GLU A 173 33.67 -8.51 -6.57
N THR A 174 34.93 -8.91 -6.46
CA THR A 174 35.39 -9.92 -5.49
C THR A 174 35.92 -9.30 -4.21
N ASP A 175 36.36 -8.04 -4.26
CA ASP A 175 36.85 -7.30 -3.10
C ASP A 175 35.74 -6.38 -2.53
N PRO A 176 35.16 -6.75 -1.37
CA PRO A 176 34.08 -6.00 -0.74
C PRO A 176 34.51 -4.63 -0.19
N THR A 177 35.83 -4.37 -0.08
CA THR A 177 36.40 -3.16 0.52
C THR A 177 36.65 -2.05 -0.50
N ARG A 178 36.58 -2.35 -1.80
CA ARG A 178 36.72 -1.37 -2.86
C ARG A 178 35.71 -0.24 -2.71
N ARG A 179 36.12 0.96 -3.12
CA ARG A 179 35.25 2.14 -3.04
C ARG A 179 34.28 2.20 -4.20
N VAL A 180 33.07 2.67 -3.93
CA VAL A 180 32.03 2.90 -4.94
C VAL A 180 32.53 3.80 -6.07
N SER A 181 33.36 4.82 -5.77
CA SER A 181 33.95 5.70 -6.78
C SER A 181 34.76 4.99 -7.87
N GLU A 182 35.26 3.79 -7.59
CA GLU A 182 36.07 3.01 -8.52
C GLU A 182 35.23 2.18 -9.49
N ILE A 183 34.00 1.82 -9.10
CA ILE A 183 33.14 0.90 -9.86
C ILE A 183 31.87 1.55 -10.42
N MET A 184 31.49 2.73 -9.91
CA MET A 184 30.27 3.41 -10.34
C MET A 184 30.35 3.84 -11.81
N THR A 185 29.18 3.89 -12.47
CA THR A 185 29.05 4.59 -13.75
C THR A 185 29.08 6.08 -13.48
N ARG A 186 30.12 6.76 -13.97
CA ARG A 186 30.35 8.20 -13.76
C ARG A 186 29.53 9.05 -14.75
N MET A 187 29.39 10.34 -14.43
CA MET A 187 28.85 11.32 -15.38
C MET A 187 29.66 11.37 -16.70
N PRO A 188 29.01 11.64 -17.85
CA PRO A 188 27.62 12.05 -18.00
C PRO A 188 26.63 10.88 -18.02
N LEU A 189 25.65 10.92 -17.12
CA LEU A 189 24.49 10.02 -17.12
C LEU A 189 23.32 10.66 -17.86
N VAL A 190 22.42 9.82 -18.37
CA VAL A 190 21.09 10.29 -18.80
C VAL A 190 20.32 10.65 -17.54
N THR A 191 19.83 11.89 -17.46
CA THR A 191 19.08 12.44 -16.33
C THR A 191 17.88 13.21 -16.84
N ALA A 192 16.92 13.51 -15.97
CA ALA A 192 15.77 14.36 -16.29
C ALA A 192 15.53 15.41 -15.18
N PRO A 193 14.82 16.51 -15.49
CA PRO A 193 14.35 17.45 -14.47
C PRO A 193 13.45 16.77 -13.44
N TYR A 194 13.43 17.28 -12.20
CA TYR A 194 12.58 16.73 -11.13
C TYR A 194 11.07 16.78 -11.44
N ASP A 195 10.63 17.74 -12.26
CA ASP A 195 9.24 17.94 -12.67
C ASP A 195 8.90 17.25 -13.99
N VAL A 196 9.75 16.33 -14.48
CA VAL A 196 9.51 15.58 -15.73
C VAL A 196 8.19 14.81 -15.66
N LYS A 197 7.44 14.81 -16.77
CA LYS A 197 6.20 14.02 -16.87
C LYS A 197 6.51 12.52 -16.94
N PRO A 198 5.66 11.64 -16.38
CA PRO A 198 5.87 10.20 -16.43
C PRO A 198 6.08 9.64 -17.84
N ASP A 199 5.33 10.11 -18.83
CA ASP A 199 5.43 9.65 -20.22
C ASP A 199 6.77 10.04 -20.87
N GLU A 200 7.27 11.24 -20.56
CA GLU A 200 8.57 11.73 -21.02
C GLU A 200 9.72 10.96 -20.36
N ALA A 201 9.61 10.68 -19.06
CA ALA A 201 10.56 9.84 -18.34
C ALA A 201 10.62 8.42 -18.91
N LEU A 202 9.45 7.83 -19.22
CA LEU A 202 9.37 6.51 -19.85
C LEU A 202 10.00 6.51 -21.25
N ALA A 203 9.78 7.58 -22.02
CA ALA A 203 10.41 7.74 -23.33
C ALA A 203 11.94 7.79 -23.21
N LEU A 204 12.50 8.53 -22.26
CA LEU A 204 13.95 8.58 -21.99
C LEU A 204 14.51 7.21 -21.59
N LEU A 205 13.84 6.50 -20.66
CA LEU A 205 14.24 5.14 -20.25
C LEU A 205 14.28 4.18 -21.46
N ARG A 206 13.25 4.23 -22.33
CA ARG A 206 13.15 3.40 -23.54
C ARG A 206 14.19 3.75 -24.59
N GLN A 207 14.37 5.04 -24.86
CA GLN A 207 15.32 5.55 -25.87
C GLN A 207 16.75 5.17 -25.52
N HIS A 208 17.13 5.33 -24.25
CA HIS A 208 18.49 5.08 -23.78
C HIS A 208 18.72 3.65 -23.26
N LYS A 209 17.68 2.81 -23.22
CA LYS A 209 17.72 1.42 -22.74
C LYS A 209 18.32 1.29 -21.33
N ILE A 210 17.95 2.22 -20.46
CA ILE A 210 18.41 2.28 -19.06
C ILE A 210 17.27 1.91 -18.11
N GLU A 211 17.61 1.32 -16.96
CA GLU A 211 16.61 0.88 -15.97
C GLU A 211 16.28 1.95 -14.92
N LYS A 212 17.15 2.93 -14.74
CA LYS A 212 17.07 3.95 -13.68
C LYS A 212 17.36 5.32 -14.29
N LEU A 213 16.49 6.28 -14.05
CA LEU A 213 16.59 7.66 -14.51
C LEU A 213 16.68 8.58 -13.28
N PRO A 214 17.89 9.08 -12.94
CA PRO A 214 18.05 10.06 -11.89
C PRO A 214 17.38 11.39 -12.27
N LEU A 215 16.67 11.97 -11.31
CA LEU A 215 16.03 13.27 -11.46
C LEU A 215 16.83 14.33 -10.71
N VAL A 216 17.23 15.38 -11.42
CA VAL A 216 18.12 16.43 -10.89
C VAL A 216 17.45 17.81 -10.95
N ASP A 217 17.89 18.71 -10.09
CA ASP A 217 17.55 20.13 -10.18
C ASP A 217 18.50 20.90 -11.12
N LYS A 218 18.29 22.22 -11.25
CA LYS A 218 19.13 23.11 -12.07
C LYS A 218 20.58 23.20 -11.61
N ALA A 219 20.87 22.87 -10.35
CA ALA A 219 22.22 22.84 -9.78
C ALA A 219 22.88 21.45 -9.90
N GLY A 220 22.21 20.46 -10.52
CA GLY A 220 22.70 19.09 -10.66
C GLY A 220 22.54 18.25 -9.39
N ARG A 221 21.79 18.72 -8.39
CA ARG A 221 21.52 17.96 -7.17
C ARG A 221 20.44 16.93 -7.42
N LEU A 222 20.64 15.74 -6.86
CA LEU A 222 19.68 14.65 -6.96
C LEU A 222 18.42 14.97 -6.14
N ARG A 223 17.26 14.92 -6.79
CA ARG A 223 15.96 15.16 -6.15
C ARG A 223 15.05 13.94 -6.20
N GLY A 224 15.24 13.07 -7.19
CA GLY A 224 14.42 11.88 -7.36
C GLY A 224 15.08 10.78 -8.17
N LEU A 225 14.41 9.63 -8.25
CA LEU A 225 14.79 8.51 -9.10
C LEU A 225 13.54 7.84 -9.66
N ILE A 226 13.52 7.60 -10.97
CA ILE A 226 12.47 6.81 -11.63
C ILE A 226 13.09 5.49 -12.09
N THR A 227 12.40 4.37 -11.89
CA THR A 227 12.87 3.07 -12.38
C THR A 227 11.88 2.42 -13.35
N VAL A 228 12.39 1.62 -14.30
CA VAL A 228 11.53 0.87 -15.25
C VAL A 228 10.58 -0.08 -14.52
N LYS A 229 10.99 -0.62 -13.37
CA LYS A 229 10.15 -1.50 -12.56
C LYS A 229 8.86 -0.82 -12.09
N ASP A 230 8.87 0.50 -11.91
CA ASP A 230 7.70 1.24 -11.42
C ASP A 230 6.61 1.36 -12.51
N PHE A 231 7.01 1.42 -13.78
CA PHE A 231 6.09 1.41 -14.91
C PHE A 231 5.49 0.02 -15.15
N VAL A 232 6.30 -1.05 -15.12
CA VAL A 232 5.84 -2.43 -15.35
C VAL A 232 4.79 -2.86 -14.31
N LYS A 233 5.02 -2.53 -13.03
CA LYS A 233 4.08 -2.89 -11.95
C LYS A 233 2.75 -2.17 -12.04
N SER A 234 2.72 -0.97 -12.61
CA SER A 234 1.48 -0.21 -12.76
C SER A 234 0.53 -0.87 -13.77
N ASP A 235 1.06 -1.54 -14.79
CA ASP A 235 0.27 -2.34 -15.74
C ASP A 235 -0.19 -3.68 -15.12
N GLU A 236 0.64 -4.28 -14.24
CA GLU A 236 0.33 -5.56 -13.57
C GLU A 236 -0.78 -5.42 -12.52
N TYR A 237 -0.84 -4.28 -11.82
CA TYR A 237 -1.79 -4.01 -10.73
C TYR A 237 -2.61 -2.73 -10.99
N PRO A 238 -3.55 -2.75 -11.94
CA PRO A 238 -4.33 -1.56 -12.33
C PRO A 238 -5.25 -1.06 -11.21
N SER A 239 -5.68 -1.95 -10.31
CA SER A 239 -6.56 -1.63 -9.18
C SER A 239 -5.82 -1.25 -7.91
N ALA A 240 -4.50 -1.07 -7.97
CA ALA A 240 -3.69 -0.80 -6.78
C ALA A 240 -4.13 0.47 -6.04
N THR A 241 -4.30 0.36 -4.73
CA THR A 241 -4.61 1.50 -3.86
C THR A 241 -3.34 2.32 -3.63
N LYS A 242 -3.35 3.57 -4.12
CA LYS A 242 -2.21 4.49 -4.07
C LYS A 242 -2.60 5.81 -3.42
N ASP A 243 -1.62 6.50 -2.83
CA ASP A 243 -1.76 7.88 -2.38
C ASP A 243 -1.63 8.88 -3.55
N ASP A 244 -1.82 10.17 -3.26
CA ASP A 244 -1.73 11.26 -4.24
C ASP A 244 -0.34 11.36 -4.92
N SER A 245 0.69 10.74 -4.33
CA SER A 245 2.05 10.66 -4.88
C SER A 245 2.32 9.35 -5.63
N GLY A 246 1.30 8.52 -5.84
CA GLY A 246 1.39 7.25 -6.55
C GLY A 246 2.03 6.12 -5.74
N ARG A 247 2.16 6.26 -4.42
CA ARG A 247 2.74 5.23 -3.54
C ARG A 247 1.66 4.35 -2.93
N LEU A 248 1.93 3.06 -2.77
CA LEU A 248 1.02 2.13 -2.07
C LEU A 248 0.62 2.65 -0.69
N VAL A 249 -0.62 2.42 -0.27
CA VAL A 249 -1.17 2.85 1.03
C VAL A 249 -0.99 1.82 2.14
#